data_AF-A0A8J4PYS5-F1
#
_entry.id   AF-A0A8J4PYS5-F1
#
_cell.length_a   1.000
_cell.length_b   1.000
_cell.length_c   1.000
_cell.angle_alpha   90.00
_cell.angle_beta   90.00
_cell.angle_gamma   90.00
#
_symmetry.space_group_name_H-M   'P 1'
#
loop_
_entity.id
_entity.type
_entity.pdbx_description
1 polymer ?
#
loop_
_entity_poly.entity_id
_entity_poly.type
_entity_poly.pdbx_seq_one_letter_code
_entity_poly.pdbx_strand_id
1 'polypeptide(L)'
;MNKWIYQTKAHEKTLAPVWCEEFETTVTCPAEIVVELWDKDTLKDDYIGQATVTLTGSTLWAHTLVMTDKKGQRSGEVKLTFQEGSSRGYMTSF
;
A
#
# COMPACT_ATOMS: atom_id res chain seq x y z
N MET A 1 -1.42 11.97 -14.36
CA MET A 1 -1.43 10.49 -14.19
C MET A 1 -0.91 10.20 -12.82
N ASN A 2 -1.70 9.55 -11.96
CA ASN A 2 -1.19 9.08 -10.68
C ASN A 2 -0.25 7.91 -10.99
N LYS A 3 1.04 8.11 -10.76
CA LYS A 3 2.06 7.08 -10.96
C LYS A 3 2.16 6.29 -9.67
N TRP A 4 1.89 4.97 -9.72
CA TRP A 4 2.14 4.09 -8.59
C TRP A 4 3.65 4.11 -8.25
N ILE A 5 3.96 4.18 -6.95
CA ILE A 5 5.35 4.19 -6.48
C ILE A 5 5.89 2.75 -6.48
N TYR A 6 5.07 1.80 -6.02
CA TYR A 6 5.37 0.38 -6.00
C TYR A 6 4.21 -0.44 -6.55
N GLN A 7 4.53 -1.63 -7.05
CA GLN A 7 3.57 -2.62 -7.51
C GLN A 7 4.11 -4.02 -7.16
N THR A 8 3.27 -4.88 -6.60
CA THR A 8 3.62 -6.28 -6.30
C THR A 8 3.50 -7.18 -7.53
N LYS A 9 3.92 -8.44 -7.40
CA LYS A 9 3.62 -9.47 -8.40
C LYS A 9 2.13 -9.81 -8.41
N ALA A 10 1.59 -10.10 -9.59
CA ALA A 10 0.28 -10.71 -9.70
C ALA A 10 0.35 -12.20 -9.30
N HIS A 11 -0.68 -12.70 -8.64
CA HIS A 11 -0.83 -14.12 -8.33
C HIS A 11 -1.99 -14.71 -9.13
N GLU A 12 -1.72 -15.77 -9.87
CA GLU A 12 -2.75 -16.41 -10.68
C GLU A 12 -3.72 -17.25 -9.82
N LYS A 13 -5.01 -17.15 -10.15
CA LYS A 13 -6.07 -18.08 -9.70
C LYS A 13 -6.13 -18.29 -8.18
N THR A 14 -6.07 -17.20 -7.40
CA THR A 14 -6.21 -17.24 -5.94
C THR A 14 -7.07 -16.09 -5.42
N LEU A 15 -7.90 -16.37 -4.41
CA LEU A 15 -8.66 -15.37 -3.65
C LEU A 15 -7.94 -14.92 -2.37
N ALA A 16 -6.83 -15.59 -2.03
CA ALA A 16 -6.01 -15.29 -0.86
C ALA A 16 -4.52 -15.22 -1.27
N PRO A 17 -4.15 -14.26 -2.14
CA PRO A 17 -2.75 -14.06 -2.51
C PRO A 17 -1.89 -13.72 -1.27
N VAL A 18 -0.68 -14.26 -1.26
CA VAL A 18 0.33 -13.99 -0.23
C VAL A 18 1.57 -13.51 -0.96
N TRP A 19 1.80 -12.19 -0.89
CA TRP A 19 2.91 -11.55 -1.58
C TRP A 19 4.23 -11.69 -0.82
N CYS A 20 4.22 -11.42 0.50
CA CYS A 20 5.44 -11.32 1.31
C CYS A 20 6.52 -10.44 0.66
N GLU A 21 6.10 -9.34 0.03
CA GLU A 21 6.97 -8.35 -0.62
C GLU A 21 7.15 -7.14 0.29
N GLU A 22 8.38 -6.60 0.33
CA GLU A 22 8.75 -5.43 1.12
C GLU A 22 9.19 -4.30 0.19
N PHE A 23 8.79 -3.07 0.54
CA PHE A 23 9.13 -1.86 -0.19
C PHE A 23 9.65 -0.79 0.77
N GLU A 24 10.63 -0.02 0.33
CA GLU A 24 11.22 1.06 1.12
C GLU A 24 11.03 2.40 0.41
N THR A 25 10.53 3.41 1.12
CA THR A 25 10.43 4.78 0.61
C THR A 25 10.64 5.80 1.73
N THR A 26 11.13 6.98 1.36
CA THR A 26 11.23 8.12 2.28
C THR A 26 9.99 9.00 2.14
N VAL A 27 9.30 9.24 3.23
CA VAL A 27 8.14 10.14 3.29
C VAL A 27 8.35 11.20 4.36
N THR A 28 7.88 12.42 4.09
CA THR A 28 7.76 13.47 5.11
C THR A 28 6.39 13.34 5.76
N CYS A 29 6.35 13.10 7.07
CA CYS A 29 5.10 12.98 7.81
C CYS A 29 4.46 14.36 8.12
N PRO A 30 3.12 14.46 8.18
CA PRO A 30 2.16 13.39 7.92
C PRO A 30 2.04 13.07 6.42
N ALA A 31 1.81 11.80 6.10
CA ALA A 31 1.65 11.33 4.73
C ALA A 31 0.44 10.41 4.60
N GLU A 32 -0.21 10.42 3.43
CA GLU A 32 -1.25 9.46 3.09
C GLU A 32 -0.70 8.42 2.12
N ILE A 33 -0.87 7.14 2.46
CA ILE A 33 -0.59 6.02 1.57
C ILE A 33 -1.92 5.50 1.07
N VAL A 34 -2.03 5.47 -0.26
CA VAL A 34 -3.17 4.89 -0.97
C VAL A 34 -2.75 3.53 -1.49
N VAL A 35 -3.48 2.50 -1.10
CA VAL A 35 -3.30 1.12 -1.53
C VAL A 35 -4.43 0.77 -2.47
N GLU A 36 -4.11 0.29 -3.66
CA GLU A 36 -5.10 -0.15 -4.64
C GLU A 36 -4.90 -1.64 -4.92
N LEU A 37 -6.01 -2.37 -5.03
CA LEU A 37 -6.06 -3.78 -5.38
C LEU A 37 -6.64 -3.92 -6.80
N TRP A 38 -5.93 -4.66 -7.63
CA TRP A 38 -6.24 -4.86 -9.04
C TRP A 38 -6.18 -6.35 -9.37
N ASP A 39 -7.15 -6.83 -10.16
CA ASP A 39 -7.11 -8.13 -10.80
C ASP A 39 -6.33 -8.02 -12.11
N LYS A 40 -5.39 -8.95 -12.33
CA LYS A 40 -4.50 -8.90 -13.48
C LYS A 40 -5.03 -9.81 -14.58
N ASP A 41 -5.68 -9.21 -15.57
CA ASP A 41 -6.19 -9.91 -16.74
C ASP A 41 -5.36 -9.66 -17.99
N THR A 42 -5.49 -10.58 -18.95
CA THR A 42 -4.75 -10.55 -20.22
C THR A 42 -5.04 -9.31 -21.08
N LEU A 43 -6.26 -8.78 -20.99
CA LEU A 43 -6.72 -7.69 -21.85
C LEU A 43 -6.73 -6.34 -21.13
N LYS A 44 -7.22 -6.31 -19.88
CA LYS A 44 -7.33 -5.09 -19.10
C LYS A 44 -7.47 -5.44 -17.63
N ASP A 45 -6.60 -4.86 -16.82
CA ASP A 45 -6.63 -5.02 -15.36
C ASP A 45 -7.93 -4.43 -14.79
N ASP A 46 -8.59 -5.21 -13.94
CA ASP A 46 -9.85 -4.86 -13.31
C ASP A 46 -9.63 -4.33 -11.89
N TYR A 47 -10.22 -3.17 -11.59
CA TYR A 47 -10.07 -2.55 -10.28
C TYR A 47 -10.96 -3.26 -9.25
N ILE A 48 -10.36 -3.73 -8.15
CA ILE A 48 -11.08 -4.41 -7.05
C ILE A 48 -11.43 -3.41 -5.93
N GLY A 49 -10.46 -2.60 -5.49
CA GLY A 49 -10.71 -1.68 -4.39
C GLY A 49 -9.50 -0.87 -3.96
N GLN A 50 -9.75 0.04 -3.02
CA GLN A 50 -8.73 0.91 -2.45
C GLN A 50 -8.94 1.05 -0.95
N ALA A 51 -7.85 1.30 -0.24
CA ALA A 51 -7.83 1.77 1.13
C ALA A 51 -6.76 2.85 1.29
N THR A 52 -6.99 3.78 2.22
CA THR A 52 -6.04 4.84 2.55
C THR A 52 -5.60 4.69 4.00
N VAL A 53 -4.31 4.87 4.26
CA VAL A 53 -3.75 4.91 5.61
C VAL A 53 -2.93 6.18 5.78
N THR A 54 -3.12 6.87 6.90
CA THR A 54 -2.35 8.07 7.25
C THR A 54 -1.18 7.68 8.14
N LEU A 55 0.04 8.03 7.73
CA LEU A 55 1.26 7.91 8.52
C LEU A 55 1.50 9.20 9.30
N THR A 56 1.63 9.09 10.61
CA THR A 56 1.80 10.24 11.53
C THR A 56 3.12 10.21 12.31
N GLY A 57 4.09 9.40 11.89
CA GLY A 57 5.44 9.34 12.49
C GLY A 57 5.59 8.36 13.66
N SER A 58 4.56 7.57 13.99
CA SER A 58 4.64 6.50 15.00
C SER A 58 3.88 5.24 14.56
N THR A 59 3.73 5.04 13.25
CA THR A 59 2.98 3.92 12.69
C THR A 59 3.80 2.64 12.78
N LEU A 60 3.93 2.07 13.99
CA LEU A 60 4.55 0.77 14.24
C LEU A 60 3.48 -0.24 14.60
N TRP A 61 2.89 -0.93 13.61
CA TRP A 61 2.19 -2.23 13.74
C TRP A 61 1.58 -2.71 12.41
N ALA A 62 1.12 -3.97 12.40
CA ALA A 62 0.44 -4.62 11.27
C ALA A 62 -0.98 -4.08 11.05
N HIS A 63 -1.18 -3.28 10.01
CA HIS A 63 -2.47 -2.75 9.61
C HIS A 63 -3.23 -3.77 8.78
N THR A 64 -4.50 -3.97 9.14
CA THR A 64 -5.45 -4.70 8.31
C THR A 64 -6.37 -3.67 7.64
N LEU A 65 -6.15 -3.44 6.36
CA LEU A 65 -6.90 -2.47 5.57
C LEU A 65 -8.12 -3.14 4.95
N VAL A 66 -9.30 -2.57 5.18
CA VAL A 66 -10.53 -2.99 4.49
C VAL A 66 -10.60 -2.25 3.17
N MET A 67 -10.63 -3.01 2.07
CA MET A 67 -10.67 -2.45 0.72
C MET A 67 -12.12 -2.11 0.34
N THR A 68 -12.31 -0.97 -0.30
CA THR A 68 -13.60 -0.55 -0.84
C THR A 68 -13.55 -0.32 -2.34
N ASP A 69 -14.58 -0.78 -3.05
CA ASP A 69 -14.76 -0.52 -4.47
C ASP A 69 -15.13 0.94 -4.75
N LYS A 70 -15.34 1.29 -6.02
CA LYS A 70 -15.72 2.67 -6.44
C LYS A 70 -17.09 3.11 -5.91
N LYS A 71 -17.90 2.20 -5.39
CA LYS A 71 -19.21 2.45 -4.80
C LYS A 71 -19.16 2.48 -3.27
N GLY A 72 -17.96 2.33 -2.67
CA GLY A 72 -17.77 2.25 -1.23
C GLY A 72 -18.14 0.90 -0.62
N GLN A 73 -18.37 -0.14 -1.43
CA GLN A 73 -18.70 -1.48 -0.95
C GLN A 73 -17.42 -2.23 -0.59
N ARG A 74 -17.46 -3.03 0.49
CA ARG A 74 -16.32 -3.86 0.89
C ARG A 74 -15.99 -4.87 -0.22
N SER A 75 -14.77 -4.82 -0.73
CA SER A 75 -14.29 -5.71 -1.80
C SER A 75 -13.16 -6.65 -1.36
N GLY A 76 -12.58 -6.45 -0.17
CA GLY A 76 -11.55 -7.33 0.34
C GLY A 76 -10.86 -6.79 1.58
N GLU A 77 -9.71 -7.39 1.89
CA GLU A 77 -8.86 -7.01 3.00
C GLU A 77 -7.39 -7.20 2.61
N VAL A 78 -6.52 -6.27 2.98
CA VAL A 78 -5.08 -6.35 2.74
C VAL A 78 -4.35 -6.12 4.07
N LYS A 79 -3.40 -7.00 4.40
CA LYS A 79 -2.56 -6.86 5.58
C LYS A 79 -1.22 -6.24 5.19
N LEU A 80 -0.85 -5.14 5.85
CA LEU A 80 0.40 -4.42 5.64
C LEU A 80 1.10 -4.16 6.96
N THR A 81 2.42 -4.23 6.96
CA THR A 81 3.24 -3.84 8.11
C THR A 81 4.07 -2.63 7.73
N PHE A 82 4.02 -1.58 8.54
CA PHE A 82 4.92 -0.45 8.42
C PHE A 82 6.02 -0.60 9.48
N GLN A 83 7.26 -0.53 9.03
CA GLN A 83 8.43 -0.45 9.88
C GLN A 83 9.07 0.91 9.66
N GLU A 84 9.26 1.68 10.73
CA GLU A 84 10.01 2.93 10.62
C GLU A 84 11.49 2.58 10.43
N GLY A 85 12.02 2.86 9.23
CA GLY A 85 13.45 2.88 8.99
C GLY A 85 14.06 4.10 9.67
N SER A 86 15.08 3.92 10.51
CA SER A 86 15.76 5.02 11.21
C SER A 86 16.30 6.04 10.20
N SER A 87 15.65 7.19 10.09
CA SER A 87 16.25 8.36 9.45
C SER A 87 17.30 8.94 10.41
N ARG A 88 18.47 8.31 10.46
CA ARG A 88 19.65 8.92 11.10
C ARG A 88 19.94 10.23 10.35
N GLY A 89 19.72 11.34 11.04
CA GLY A 89 19.62 12.67 10.46
C GLY A 89 20.80 13.09 9.59
N TYR A 90 20.49 13.60 8.41
CA TYR A 90 21.38 14.50 7.68
C TYR A 90 21.00 15.94 8.04
N MET A 91 21.52 16.43 9.17
CA MET A 91 21.71 17.87 9.38
C MET A 91 23.06 18.22 8.76
N THR A 92 23.08 18.88 7.60
CA THR A 92 24.24 19.68 7.20
C THR A 92 23.88 21.14 7.46
N SER A 93 24.57 21.79 8.39
CA SER A 93 24.49 23.25 8.51
C SER A 93 25.27 23.89 7.37
N PHE A 94 24.78 25.02 6.88
CA PHE A 94 25.63 26.10 6.36
C PHE A 94 25.58 27.24 7.37
#